data_AF-A0A0P9Q7W0-F1
#
_entry.id   AF-A0A0P9Q7W0-F1
#
_cell.length_a   1.000
_cell.length_b   1.000
_cell.length_c   1.000
_cell.angle_alpha   90.00
_cell.angle_beta   90.00
_cell.angle_gamma   90.00
#
_symmetry.space_group_name_H-M   'P 1'
#
loop_
_entity.id
_entity.type
_entity.pdbx_description
1 polymer ?
#
loop_
_entity_poly.entity_id
_entity_poly.type
_entity_poly.pdbx_seq_one_letter_code
_entity_poly.pdbx_strand_id
1 'polypeptide(L)' 'MSRRGNCYDNSPMERVFRSLKTEWIPTLGYMTAQEAQRDISHYLMHRYKWIRPYQFNNGLAPAQYEKKT' A
#
# COMPACT_ATOMS: atom_id res chain seq x y z
N MET A 1 10.91 9.63 15.11
CA MET A 1 9.46 9.35 15.07
C MET A 1 8.76 10.57 14.54
N SER A 2 8.04 10.44 13.42
CA SER A 2 7.21 11.52 12.91
C SER A 2 6.10 11.87 13.91
N ARG A 3 5.83 13.18 14.07
CA ARG A 3 4.71 13.70 14.85
C ARG A 3 3.47 13.81 13.97
N ARG A 4 2.31 13.41 14.51
CA ARG A 4 1.01 13.54 13.87
C ARG A 4 0.81 15.00 13.43
N GLY A 5 0.54 15.23 12.14
CA GLY A 5 0.37 16.58 11.56
C GLY A 5 1.63 17.22 10.96
N ASN A 6 2.77 16.52 10.93
CA ASN A 6 3.94 16.99 10.19
C ASN A 6 3.72 16.83 8.69
N CYS A 7 3.72 17.92 7.92
CA CYS A 7 3.56 17.90 6.47
C CYS A 7 4.73 17.24 5.72
N TYR A 8 5.90 17.12 6.36
CA TYR A 8 7.02 16.34 5.85
C TYR A 8 6.89 14.85 6.13
N ASP A 9 5.91 14.43 6.92
CA ASP A 9 5.69 13.02 7.19
C ASP A 9 4.88 12.36 6.09
N ASN A 10 5.57 11.55 5.30
CA ASN A 10 4.95 10.74 4.28
C ASN A 10 4.69 9.31 4.79
N SER A 11 4.53 9.11 6.11
CA SER A 11 4.35 7.80 6.74
C SER A 11 3.28 6.89 6.09
N PRO A 12 2.15 7.38 5.54
CA PRO A 12 1.21 6.53 4.81
C PRO A 12 1.83 5.93 3.54
N MET A 13 2.51 6.75 2.74
CA MET A 13 3.17 6.28 1.50
C MET A 13 4.39 5.44 1.79
N GLU A 14 5.20 5.77 2.79
CA GLU A 14 6.34 4.93 3.20
C GLU A 14 5.89 3.52 3.55
N ARG A 15 4.76 3.40 4.25
CA ARG A 15 4.16 2.11 4.58
C ARG A 15 3.66 1.37 3.33
N VAL A 16 3.04 2.06 2.37
CA VAL A 16 2.64 1.48 1.08
C VAL A 16 3.86 0.90 0.37
N PHE A 17 4.92 1.70 0.20
CA PHE A 17 6.09 1.29 -0.56
C PHE A 17 6.89 0.19 0.13
N ARG A 18 6.98 0.22 1.46
CA ARG A 18 7.62 -0.86 2.22
C ARG A 18 6.94 -2.19 1.92
N SER A 19 5.61 -2.25 2.06
CA SER A 19 4.86 -3.49 1.82
C SER A 19 4.84 -3.92 0.36
N LEU A 20 4.77 -2.99 -0.58
CA LEU A 20 4.90 -3.30 -2.00
C LEU A 20 6.23 -4.03 -2.28
N LYS A 21 7.35 -3.49 -1.77
CA LYS A 21 8.69 -4.05 -2.01
C LYS A 21 8.93 -5.38 -1.31
N THR A 22 8.36 -5.60 -0.13
CA THR A 22 8.63 -6.81 0.67
C THR A 22 7.63 -7.94 0.43
N GLU A 23 6.38 -7.63 0.08
CA GLU A 23 5.29 -8.62 0.02
C GLU A 23 4.82 -8.92 -1.40
N TRP A 24 5.10 -8.04 -2.38
CA TRP A 24 4.49 -8.14 -3.72
C TRP A 24 5.48 -8.17 -4.87
N ILE A 25 6.50 -7.31 -4.86
CA ILE A 25 7.49 -7.26 -5.94
C ILE A 25 8.24 -8.60 -6.00
N PRO A 26 8.33 -9.25 -7.18
CA PRO A 26 9.11 -10.48 -7.34
C PRO A 26 10.58 -10.27 -7.00
N THR A 27 11.21 -11.23 -6.34
CA THR A 27 12.64 -11.17 -5.97
C THR A 27 13.56 -11.08 -7.18
N LEU A 28 13.15 -11.67 -8.31
CA LEU A 28 13.88 -11.61 -9.58
C LEU A 28 13.54 -10.36 -10.42
N GLY A 29 12.62 -9.51 -9.95
CA GLY A 29 12.15 -8.33 -10.67
C GLY A 29 11.17 -8.64 -11.80
N TYR A 30 10.92 -7.63 -12.63
CA TYR A 30 10.04 -7.71 -13.81
C TYR A 30 10.86 -7.73 -15.09
N MET A 31 10.40 -8.44 -16.12
CA MET A 31 11.11 -8.53 -17.40
C MET A 31 10.87 -7.28 -18.26
N THR A 32 9.69 -6.67 -18.14
CA THR A 32 9.34 -5.44 -18.86
C THR A 32 8.72 -4.39 -17.94
N ALA A 33 8.84 -3.13 -18.35
CA ALA A 33 8.16 -2.02 -17.67
C ALA A 33 6.62 -2.16 -17.71
N GLN A 34 6.06 -2.75 -18.78
CA GLN A 34 4.62 -2.97 -18.91
C GLN A 34 4.10 -4.00 -17.90
N GLU A 35 4.84 -5.09 -17.68
CA GLU A 35 4.52 -6.06 -16.62
C GLU A 35 4.56 -5.42 -15.25
N ALA A 36 5.63 -4.67 -14.94
CA ALA A 36 5.76 -3.95 -13.69
C ALA A 36 4.59 -2.99 -13.49
N GLN A 37 4.25 -2.20 -14.51
CA GLN A 37 3.16 -1.24 -14.44
C GLN A 37 1.82 -1.93 -14.18
N ARG A 38 1.52 -3.02 -14.89
CA ARG A 38 0.28 -3.78 -14.70
C ARG A 38 0.19 -4.36 -13.29
N ASP A 39 1.25 -4.99 -12.82
CA ASP A 39 1.26 -5.69 -11.54
C ASP A 39 1.22 -4.71 -10.35
N ILE A 40 2.03 -3.63 -10.39
CA ILE A 40 2.00 -2.57 -9.38
C ILE A 40 0.64 -1.87 -9.35
N SER A 41 0.03 -1.60 -10.51
CA SER A 41 -1.31 -1.01 -10.58
C SER A 41 -2.35 -1.94 -9.96
N HIS A 42 -2.27 -3.24 -10.24
CA HIS A 42 -3.16 -4.23 -9.64
C HIS A 42 -3.00 -4.31 -8.11
N TYR A 43 -1.75 -4.28 -7.62
CA TYR A 43 -1.49 -4.20 -6.18
C TYR A 43 -2.16 -2.99 -5.53
N LEU A 44 -1.96 -1.80 -6.10
CA LEU A 44 -2.49 -0.56 -5.54
C LEU A 44 -4.03 -0.51 -5.60
N MET A 45 -4.62 -0.89 -6.73
CA MET A 45 -6.06 -0.77 -6.95
C MET A 45 -6.86 -1.84 -6.22
N HIS A 46 -6.35 -3.07 -6.15
CA HIS A 46 -7.10 -4.22 -5.67
C HIS A 46 -6.62 -4.67 -4.30
N ARG A 47 -5.34 -5.02 -4.18
CA ARG A 47 -4.80 -5.63 -2.94
C ARG A 47 -4.74 -4.62 -1.80
N TYR A 48 -4.12 -3.46 -2.03
CA TYR A 48 -3.89 -2.45 -1.01
C TYR A 48 -5.19 -1.80 -0.54
N LYS A 49 -6.04 -1.35 -1.47
CA LYS A 49 -7.27 -0.63 -1.15
C LYS A 49 -8.35 -1.49 -0.49
N TRP A 50 -8.55 -2.72 -0.97
CA TRP A 50 -9.73 -3.51 -0.61
C TRP A 50 -9.45 -4.68 0.32
N ILE A 51 -8.22 -5.20 0.34
CA ILE A 51 -7.94 -6.48 0.99
C ILE A 51 -6.95 -6.32 2.15
N ARG A 52 -6.04 -5.34 2.12
CA ARG A 52 -4.97 -5.24 3.12
C ARG A 52 -5.49 -4.74 4.49
N PRO A 53 -5.48 -5.57 5.54
CA PRO A 53 -5.97 -5.16 6.85
C PRO A 53 -4.96 -4.25 7.55
N TYR A 54 -5.44 -3.20 8.23
CA TYR A 54 -4.61 -2.31 9.04
C TYR A 54 -5.00 -2.41 10.51
N GLN A 55 -4.02 -2.67 11.40
CA GLN A 55 -4.24 -2.65 12.85
C GLN A 55 -4.85 -1.32 13.33
N PHE A 56 -4.40 -0.20 12.75
CA PHE A 56 -4.93 1.13 13.06
C PHE A 56 -6.40 1.31 12.62
N ASN A 57 -6.86 0.54 11.63
CA ASN A 57 -8.24 0.57 11.13
C ASN A 57 -9.07 -0.60 11.69
N ASN A 58 -8.73 -1.12 12.88
CA ASN A 58 -9.37 -2.30 13.49
C ASN A 58 -9.35 -3.56 12.58
N GLY A 59 -8.28 -3.73 11.81
CA GLY A 59 -8.13 -4.84 10.87
C GLY A 59 -8.89 -4.67 9.56
N LEU A 60 -9.51 -3.51 9.30
CA LEU A 60 -10.21 -3.24 8.05
C LEU A 60 -9.25 -2.75 6.97
N ALA A 61 -9.62 -3.00 5.72
CA ALA A 61 -8.94 -2.40 4.57
C ALA A 61 -9.25 -0.89 4.48
N PRO A 62 -8.38 -0.08 3.86
CA PRO A 62 -8.55 1.36 3.76
C PRO A 62 -9.93 1.78 3.24
N ALA A 63 -10.38 1.19 2.13
CA ALA A 63 -11.68 1.51 1.53
C ALA A 63 -12.87 1.11 2.43
N GLN A 64 -12.72 0.07 3.26
CA GLN A 64 -13.76 -0.36 4.19
C GLN A 64 -13.83 0.55 5.42
N TYR A 65 -12.69 1.08 5.86
CA TYR A 65 -12.62 2.04 6.95
C TYR A 65 -13.21 3.39 6.55
N GLU A 66 -12.87 3.90 5.36
CA GLU A 66 -13.43 5.14 4.81
C GLU A 66 -14.96 5.08 4.67
N LYS A 67 -15.53 3.93 4.27
CA LYS A 67 -17.00 3.76 4.18
C LYS A 67 -17.72 3.76 5.52
N LYS A 68 -17.00 3.56 6.63
CA LYS A 68 -17.57 3.53 7.99
C LYS A 68 -17.42 4.85 8.74
N THR A 69 -16.67 5.79 8.19
CA THR A 69 -16.41 7.12 8.76
C THR A 69 -17.30 8.14 8.08
#